data_AF-A0A318IRJ9-F1
#
_entry.id   AF-A0A318IRJ9-F1
#
_cell.length_a   1.000
_cell.length_b   1.000
_cell.length_c   1.000
_cell.angle_alpha   90.00
_cell.angle_beta   90.00
_cell.angle_gamma   90.00
#
_symmetry.space_group_name_H-M   'P 1'
#
loop_
_entity.id
_entity.type
_entity.pdbx_description
1 polymer ?
#
loop_
_entity_poly.entity_id
_entity_poly.type
_entity_poly.pdbx_seq_one_letter_code
_entity_poly.pdbx_strand_id
1 'polypeptide(L)'
;MPFTIRLTKIIEKASHMASIFIHETDASKLQQFDVENLDDYSHVCMDELLTLDFEIMCQGTGQRWCLDQPFIYDESNGLVLCLLHPTGLDTVLSLPPDEDDIRADDMDKLRRFINVHGKQHIFELSTF
;
A
#
# COMPACT_ATOMS: atom_id res chain seq x y z
N MET A 1 25.74 -14.71 14.24
CA MET A 1 25.07 -14.54 12.95
C MET A 1 23.58 -14.83 13.12
N PRO A 2 22.72 -13.80 13.24
CA PRO A 2 21.26 -13.95 13.29
C PRO A 2 20.54 -13.35 12.05
N PHE A 3 21.29 -12.89 11.05
CA PHE A 3 20.80 -12.03 9.96
C PHE A 3 19.79 -12.71 9.03
N THR A 4 19.91 -14.02 8.81
CA THR A 4 19.05 -14.73 7.84
C THR A 4 17.61 -14.90 8.34
N ILE A 5 17.37 -14.97 9.66
CA ILE A 5 16.04 -15.36 10.19
C ILE A 5 15.01 -14.21 10.15
N ARG A 6 15.45 -12.95 10.17
CA ARG A 6 14.55 -11.78 10.11
C ARG A 6 14.06 -11.49 8.69
N LEU A 7 14.96 -11.53 7.71
CA LEU A 7 14.63 -11.39 6.28
C LEU A 7 13.62 -12.45 5.85
N THR A 8 13.83 -13.71 6.22
CA THR A 8 12.87 -14.77 5.89
C THR A 8 11.51 -14.55 6.54
N LYS A 9 11.42 -13.95 7.75
CA LYS A 9 10.11 -13.69 8.38
C LYS A 9 9.34 -12.52 7.77
N ILE A 10 10.02 -11.46 7.36
CA ILE A 10 9.40 -10.30 6.71
C ILE A 10 9.03 -10.66 5.28
N ILE A 11 9.87 -11.42 4.58
CA ILE A 11 9.61 -11.93 3.23
C ILE A 11 8.59 -13.09 3.25
N GLU A 12 8.57 -14.00 4.24
CA GLU A 12 7.50 -15.01 4.38
C GLU A 12 6.17 -14.38 4.79
N LYS A 13 6.18 -13.26 5.52
CA LYS A 13 4.99 -12.42 5.65
C LYS A 13 4.65 -11.82 4.28
N ALA A 14 5.60 -11.13 3.63
CA ALA A 14 5.38 -10.40 2.37
C ALA A 14 4.95 -11.27 1.19
N SER A 15 5.43 -12.50 1.11
CA SER A 15 5.01 -13.49 0.10
C SER A 15 3.53 -13.89 0.21
N HIS A 16 2.82 -13.43 1.24
CA HIS A 16 1.37 -13.51 1.40
C HIS A 16 0.72 -12.17 1.78
N MET A 17 1.44 -11.03 1.81
CA MET A 17 0.89 -9.78 2.34
C MET A 17 0.06 -9.04 1.30
N ALA A 18 -1.16 -8.72 1.72
CA ALA A 18 -1.99 -7.63 1.22
C ALA A 18 -1.25 -6.28 1.19
N SER A 19 -1.84 -5.29 0.52
CA SER A 19 -1.21 -3.99 0.25
C SER A 19 -0.74 -3.28 1.53
N ILE A 20 0.41 -2.60 1.44
CA ILE A 20 0.90 -1.75 2.54
C ILE A 20 0.85 -0.30 2.08
N PHE A 21 0.23 0.57 2.87
CA PHE A 21 0.18 2.00 2.59
C PHE A 21 1.15 2.76 3.46
N ILE A 22 1.92 3.66 2.86
CA ILE A 22 2.93 4.49 3.50
C ILE A 22 2.58 5.95 3.25
N HIS A 23 2.65 6.78 4.29
CA HIS A 23 2.53 8.22 4.18
C HIS A 23 3.90 8.87 4.43
N GLU A 24 4.40 9.60 3.44
CA GLU A 24 5.64 10.37 3.57
C GLU A 24 5.60 11.64 2.69
N THR A 25 5.53 12.79 3.34
CA THR A 25 5.49 14.10 2.68
C THR A 25 6.78 14.45 1.94
N ASP A 26 7.92 13.94 2.42
CA ASP A 26 9.24 14.13 1.82
C ASP A 26 9.65 12.90 1.02
N ALA A 27 9.25 12.89 -0.26
CA ALA A 27 9.52 11.79 -1.18
C ALA A 27 11.02 11.48 -1.35
N SER A 28 11.93 12.40 -0.98
CA SER A 28 13.38 12.12 -1.05
C SER A 28 13.81 11.05 -0.05
N LYS A 29 13.11 10.90 1.08
CA LYS A 29 13.39 9.86 2.07
C LYS A 29 13.09 8.46 1.54
N LEU A 30 12.09 8.35 0.66
CA LEU A 30 11.74 7.09 0.03
C LEU A 30 12.77 6.63 -1.01
N GLN A 31 13.70 7.49 -1.48
CA GLN A 31 14.70 7.06 -2.48
C GLN A 31 15.65 5.95 -1.98
N GLN A 32 15.78 5.80 -0.66
CA GLN A 32 16.55 4.74 -0.02
C GLN A 32 15.63 3.78 0.75
N PHE A 33 14.37 3.67 0.32
CA PHE A 33 13.41 2.77 0.92
C PHE A 33 13.91 1.33 0.84
N ASP A 34 13.79 0.63 1.97
CA ASP A 34 14.04 -0.81 2.10
C ASP A 34 12.91 -1.36 2.99
N VAL A 35 12.45 -2.58 2.73
CA VAL A 35 11.43 -3.19 3.59
C VAL A 35 11.92 -3.29 5.04
N GLU A 36 13.23 -3.40 5.26
CA GLU A 36 13.82 -3.40 6.60
C GLU A 36 13.62 -2.09 7.38
N ASN A 37 13.40 -0.96 6.68
CA ASN A 37 13.17 0.34 7.28
C ASN A 37 11.70 0.79 7.24
N LEU A 38 10.75 -0.12 6.94
CA LEU A 38 9.31 0.19 6.91
C LEU A 38 8.80 0.80 8.22
N ASP A 39 9.32 0.33 9.37
CA ASP A 39 8.94 0.82 10.70
C ASP A 39 9.34 2.29 10.95
N ASP A 40 10.23 2.86 10.13
CA ASP A 40 10.61 4.27 10.21
C ASP A 40 9.56 5.20 9.56
N TYR A 41 8.58 4.64 8.84
CA TYR A 41 7.53 5.39 8.15
C TYR A 41 6.16 5.21 8.82
N SER A 42 5.31 6.23 8.68
CA SER A 42 3.89 6.08 8.99
C SER A 42 3.24 5.16 7.96
N HIS A 43 2.84 3.97 8.38
CA HIS A 43 2.29 2.97 7.49
C HIS A 43 1.09 2.23 8.08
N VAL A 44 0.32 1.59 7.21
CA VAL A 44 -0.74 0.65 7.58
C VAL A 44 -0.70 -0.56 6.65
N CYS A 45 -0.78 -1.75 7.22
CA CYS A 45 -0.85 -3.00 6.45
C CYS A 45 -2.30 -3.44 6.32
N MET A 46 -2.70 -3.77 5.10
CA MET A 46 -3.92 -4.53 4.86
C MET A 46 -3.67 -6.01 5.20
N ASP A 47 -4.73 -6.73 5.53
CA ASP A 47 -4.65 -8.16 5.78
C ASP A 47 -4.96 -8.96 4.51
N GLU A 48 -5.91 -8.49 3.70
CA GLU A 48 -6.51 -9.27 2.59
C GLU A 48 -6.64 -8.49 1.28
N LEU A 49 -6.85 -7.16 1.33
CA LEU A 49 -6.97 -6.36 0.09
C LEU A 49 -5.62 -6.19 -0.61
N LEU A 50 -5.56 -6.60 -1.89
CA LEU A 50 -4.40 -6.47 -2.77
C LEU A 50 -4.53 -5.27 -3.69
N THR A 51 -3.42 -4.88 -4.33
CA THR A 51 -3.39 -3.84 -5.38
C THR A 51 -4.46 -4.10 -6.46
N LEU A 52 -4.62 -5.36 -6.87
CA LEU A 52 -5.60 -5.74 -7.88
C LEU A 52 -7.04 -5.48 -7.43
N ASP A 53 -7.37 -5.68 -6.15
CA ASP A 53 -8.71 -5.37 -5.63
C ASP A 53 -9.02 -3.88 -5.77
N PHE A 54 -8.05 -3.02 -5.42
CA PHE A 54 -8.22 -1.57 -5.54
C PHE A 54 -8.32 -1.12 -7.01
N GLU A 55 -7.52 -1.71 -7.91
CA GLU A 55 -7.63 -1.44 -9.34
C GLU A 55 -9.01 -1.83 -9.90
N ILE A 56 -9.54 -2.98 -9.47
CA ILE A 56 -10.90 -3.43 -9.84
C ILE A 56 -11.96 -2.45 -9.30
N MET A 57 -11.80 -1.95 -8.07
CA MET A 57 -12.71 -0.95 -7.50
C MET A 57 -12.69 0.38 -8.27
N CYS A 58 -11.54 0.78 -8.82
CA CYS A 58 -11.44 1.94 -9.69
C CYS A 58 -11.96 1.67 -11.11
N GLN A 59 -12.02 0.42 -11.54
CA GLN A 59 -12.44 0.03 -12.89
C GLN A 59 -13.87 0.52 -13.19
N GLY A 60 -14.08 1.06 -14.39
CA GLY A 60 -15.38 1.60 -14.81
C GLY A 60 -15.67 3.04 -14.34
N THR A 61 -14.85 3.62 -13.45
CA THR A 61 -14.99 5.03 -13.02
C THR A 61 -14.12 6.01 -13.83
N GLY A 62 -13.21 5.48 -14.66
CA GLY A 62 -12.21 6.26 -15.39
C GLY A 62 -11.08 6.81 -14.50
N GLN A 63 -11.12 6.56 -13.20
CA GLN A 63 -10.05 6.87 -12.27
C GLN A 63 -9.00 5.75 -12.25
N ARG A 64 -7.76 6.10 -11.93
CA ARG A 64 -6.68 5.14 -11.70
C ARG A 64 -6.43 5.00 -10.21
N TRP A 65 -5.96 3.83 -9.80
CA TRP A 65 -5.57 3.59 -8.41
C TRP A 65 -4.22 4.25 -8.10
N CYS A 66 -3.20 3.91 -8.88
CA CYS A 66 -1.86 4.49 -8.82
C CYS A 66 -1.63 5.52 -9.93
N LEU A 67 -0.66 6.40 -9.74
CA LEU A 67 -0.10 7.20 -10.82
C LEU A 67 0.69 6.33 -11.81
N ASP A 68 0.80 6.80 -13.05
CA ASP A 68 1.24 6.04 -14.23
C ASP A 68 2.65 5.42 -14.14
N GLN A 69 3.49 5.91 -13.24
CA GLN A 69 4.84 5.39 -13.04
C GLN A 69 5.07 5.08 -11.57
N PRO A 70 5.67 3.90 -11.26
CA PRO A 70 6.09 3.60 -9.91
C PRO A 70 7.12 4.63 -9.46
N PHE A 71 7.04 5.02 -8.19
CA PHE A 71 8.04 5.87 -7.56
C PHE A 71 9.35 5.09 -7.37
N ILE A 72 9.25 3.81 -7.00
CA ILE A 72 10.37 2.87 -6.93
C ILE A 72 9.94 1.57 -7.59
N TYR A 73 10.84 1.01 -8.40
CA TYR A 73 10.72 -0.33 -8.94
C TYR A 73 12.04 -1.06 -8.71
N ASP A 74 12.02 -2.05 -7.82
CA ASP A 74 13.16 -2.89 -7.51
C ASP A 74 12.82 -4.34 -7.87
N GLU A 75 13.15 -4.70 -9.11
CA GLU A 75 12.95 -6.05 -9.64
C GLU A 75 13.80 -7.11 -8.89
N SER A 76 14.95 -6.72 -8.32
CA SER A 76 15.84 -7.69 -7.66
C SER A 76 15.26 -8.18 -6.34
N ASN A 77 14.51 -7.31 -5.66
CA ASN A 77 13.86 -7.62 -4.40
C ASN A 77 12.34 -7.83 -4.53
N GLY A 78 11.80 -7.81 -5.75
CA GLY A 78 10.38 -8.05 -6.02
C GLY A 78 9.48 -6.98 -5.42
N LEU A 79 9.85 -5.70 -5.53
CA LEU A 79 9.20 -4.60 -4.84
C LEU A 79 8.81 -3.47 -5.78
N VAL A 80 7.61 -2.95 -5.57
CA VAL A 80 7.15 -1.72 -6.21
C VAL A 80 6.56 -0.77 -5.17
N LEU A 81 6.90 0.51 -5.30
CA LEU A 81 6.30 1.58 -4.52
C LEU A 81 5.60 2.54 -5.49
N CYS A 82 4.28 2.66 -5.39
CA CYS A 82 3.47 3.47 -6.29
C CYS A 82 2.82 4.63 -5.53
N LEU A 83 2.92 5.85 -6.05
CA LEU A 83 2.17 6.98 -5.50
C LEU A 83 0.69 6.83 -5.89
N LEU A 84 -0.21 6.84 -4.91
CA LEU A 84 -1.64 6.71 -5.14
C LEU A 84 -2.25 7.97 -5.76
N HIS A 85 -3.24 7.77 -6.63
CA HIS A 85 -4.03 8.86 -7.18
C HIS A 85 -5.07 9.31 -6.14
N PRO A 86 -5.12 10.59 -5.73
CA PRO A 86 -6.07 11.05 -4.72
C PRO A 86 -7.53 10.79 -5.08
N THR A 87 -7.90 10.90 -6.35
CA THR A 87 -9.25 10.57 -6.82
C THR A 87 -9.52 9.07 -6.90
N GLY A 88 -8.49 8.23 -7.02
CA GLY A 88 -8.61 6.77 -6.90
C GLY A 88 -8.97 6.39 -5.46
N LEU A 89 -8.29 7.01 -4.48
CA LEU A 89 -8.65 6.90 -3.06
C LEU A 89 -10.08 7.38 -2.80
N ASP A 90 -10.51 8.48 -3.40
CA ASP A 90 -11.90 8.95 -3.28
C ASP A 90 -12.90 7.91 -3.79
N THR A 91 -12.65 7.33 -4.96
CA THR A 91 -13.50 6.28 -5.53
C THR A 91 -13.60 5.09 -4.59
N VAL A 92 -12.47 4.52 -4.17
CA VAL A 92 -12.42 3.36 -3.28
C VAL A 92 -13.14 3.64 -1.97
N LEU A 93 -12.89 4.79 -1.34
CA LEU A 93 -13.49 5.15 -0.05
C LEU A 93 -14.97 5.53 -0.13
N SER A 94 -15.47 5.85 -1.33
CA SER A 94 -16.89 6.17 -1.57
C SER A 94 -17.78 4.93 -1.74
N LEU A 95 -17.17 3.76 -1.99
CA LEU A 95 -17.90 2.51 -2.07
C LEU A 95 -18.53 2.18 -0.72
N PRO A 96 -19.76 1.64 -0.70
CA PRO A 96 -20.33 1.13 0.53
C PRO A 96 -19.40 0.04 1.08
N PRO A 97 -19.24 -0.06 2.41
CA PRO A 97 -18.49 -1.17 3.00
C PRO A 97 -19.08 -2.49 2.48
N ASP A 98 -18.21 -3.36 1.99
CA ASP A 98 -18.58 -4.70 1.57
C ASP A 98 -19.16 -5.45 2.79
N GLU A 99 -20.19 -6.26 2.59
CA GLU A 99 -20.79 -7.05 3.68
C GLU A 99 -19.89 -8.22 4.10
N ASP A 100 -18.87 -8.54 3.30
CA ASP A 100 -17.77 -9.42 3.67
C ASP A 100 -16.89 -8.75 4.76
N ASP A 101 -17.08 -9.21 6.00
CA ASP A 101 -16.49 -8.69 7.25
C ASP A 101 -14.98 -8.41 7.15
N ILE A 102 -14.26 -9.25 6.40
CA ILE A 102 -12.81 -9.18 6.22
C ILE A 102 -12.38 -7.97 5.37
N ARG A 103 -13.13 -7.66 4.30
CA ARG A 103 -12.86 -6.48 3.46
C ARG A 103 -13.25 -5.19 4.18
N ALA A 104 -14.29 -5.24 5.01
CA ALA A 104 -14.73 -4.10 5.80
C ALA A 104 -13.62 -3.61 6.75
N ASP A 105 -12.91 -4.53 7.42
CA ASP A 105 -11.82 -4.19 8.33
C ASP A 105 -10.65 -3.47 7.63
N ASP A 106 -10.21 -3.97 6.47
CA ASP A 106 -9.13 -3.33 5.70
C ASP A 106 -9.56 -1.96 5.13
N MET A 107 -10.80 -1.85 4.65
CA MET A 107 -11.35 -0.56 4.21
C MET A 107 -11.43 0.44 5.36
N ASP A 108 -11.73 -0.01 6.57
CA ASP A 108 -11.73 0.83 7.77
C ASP A 108 -10.32 1.25 8.18
N LYS A 109 -9.32 0.36 8.10
CA LYS A 109 -7.90 0.71 8.29
C LYS A 109 -7.47 1.79 7.31
N LEU A 110 -7.74 1.59 6.02
CA LEU A 110 -7.42 2.57 4.97
C LEU A 110 -8.12 3.90 5.24
N ARG A 111 -9.43 3.89 5.55
CA ARG A 111 -10.20 5.10 5.86
C ARG A 111 -9.61 5.86 7.05
N ARG A 112 -9.25 5.17 8.13
CA ARG A 112 -8.60 5.78 9.31
C ARG A 112 -7.24 6.38 8.95
N PHE A 113 -6.42 5.64 8.20
CA PHE A 113 -5.11 6.11 7.76
C PHE A 113 -5.22 7.39 6.94
N ILE A 114 -6.12 7.42 5.96
CA ILE A 114 -6.38 8.60 5.13
C ILE A 114 -6.99 9.76 5.93
N ASN A 115 -7.82 9.50 6.95
CA ASN A 115 -8.35 10.57 7.80
C ASN A 115 -7.26 11.23 8.67
N VAL A 116 -6.23 10.48 9.08
CA VAL A 116 -5.12 11.00 9.89
C VAL A 116 -4.13 11.77 9.03
N HIS A 117 -3.78 11.24 7.86
CA HIS A 117 -2.67 11.76 7.05
C HIS A 117 -3.10 12.60 5.84
N GLY A 118 -4.35 12.48 5.41
CA GLY A 118 -4.83 13.00 4.14
C GLY A 118 -4.60 12.03 2.97
N LYS A 119 -4.90 12.49 1.76
CA LYS A 119 -4.84 11.69 0.51
C LYS A 119 -3.62 11.99 -0.35
N GLN A 120 -2.85 13.00 0.05
CA GLN A 120 -1.62 13.38 -0.64
C GLN A 120 -0.47 12.57 -0.06
N HIS A 121 0.54 12.29 -0.88
CA HIS A 121 1.76 11.60 -0.44
C HIS A 121 1.53 10.22 0.18
N ILE A 122 0.51 9.51 -0.29
CA ILE A 122 0.23 8.12 0.09
C ILE A 122 0.80 7.21 -0.98
N PHE A 123 1.69 6.32 -0.58
CA PHE A 123 2.31 5.34 -1.44
C PHE A 123 1.78 3.96 -1.09
N GLU A 124 1.56 3.13 -2.10
CA GLU A 124 1.34 1.70 -1.92
C GLU A 124 2.65 0.96 -2.17
N LEU A 125 3.04 0.17 -1.19
CA LEU A 125 4.08 -0.84 -1.29
C LEU A 125 3.41 -2.17 -1.63
N SER A 126 3.82 -2.74 -2.76
CA SER A 126 3.40 -4.08 -3.21
C SER A 126 4.64 -4.93 -3.49
N THR A 127 4.57 -6.20 -3.14
CA THR A 127 5.65 -7.19 -3.38
C THR A 127 5.17 -8.29 -4.34
N PHE A 128 6.04 -8.77 -5.24
CA PHE A 128 5.70 -9.76 -6.28
C PHE A 128 6.82 -10.76 -6.54
#